data_AF-A0A7V2HAD9-F1
#
_entry.id   AF-A0A7V2HAD9-F1
#
_cell.length_a   1.000
_cell.length_b   1.000
_cell.length_c   1.000
_cell.angle_alpha   90.00
_cell.angle_beta   90.00
_cell.angle_gamma   90.00
#
_symmetry.space_group_name_H-M   'P 1'
#
loop_
_entity.id
_entity.type
_entity.pdbx_description
1 polymer ?
#
loop_
_entity_poly.entity_id
_entity_poly.type
_entity_poly.pdbx_seq_one_letter_code
_entity_poly.pdbx_strand_id
1 'polypeptide(L)'
;MPRRATPQRRAVLQVVKLSTEPVASEDVAVHLPRVSRATVFRHLDQLAARGEIAEVPSDDGMRRYIGSPWHGATFTCQRCGRVRRLAGRTLPSYVDRKMFGDQLIFTSSLRATGLCAGCAKKRTTL
;
A
#
# COMPACT_ATOMS: atom_id res chain seq x y z
N MET A 1 18.51 15.81 12.84
CA MET A 1 18.24 14.69 13.76
C MET A 1 16.91 14.03 13.39
N PRO A 2 16.82 12.70 13.20
CA PRO A 2 15.55 12.08 12.88
C PRO A 2 14.64 12.14 14.12
N ARG A 3 13.61 13.00 14.08
CA ARG A 3 12.59 13.05 15.15
C ARG A 3 11.93 11.68 15.25
N ARG A 4 12.07 11.04 16.41
CA ARG A 4 11.38 9.79 16.78
C ARG A 4 9.88 9.95 16.46
N ALA A 5 9.31 9.02 15.70
CA ALA A 5 7.90 9.11 15.34
C ALA A 5 7.02 9.10 16.59
N THR A 6 6.17 10.12 16.76
CA THR A 6 5.21 10.17 17.86
C THR A 6 4.20 9.01 17.71
N PRO A 7 3.60 8.52 18.81
CA PRO A 7 2.56 7.48 18.73
C PRO A 7 1.43 7.84 17.77
N GLN A 8 1.03 9.12 17.75
CA GLN A 8 0.00 9.66 16.85
C GLN A 8 0.41 9.55 15.38
N ARG A 9 1.65 9.96 15.02
CA ARG A 9 2.15 9.83 13.64
C ARG A 9 2.16 8.38 13.16
N ARG A 10 2.58 7.44 14.03
CA ARG A 10 2.58 6.01 13.71
C ARG A 10 1.16 5.48 13.48
N ALA A 11 0.20 5.92 14.29
CA ALA A 11 -1.19 5.53 14.14
C ALA A 11 -1.79 6.04 12.82
N VAL A 12 -1.54 7.30 12.46
CA VAL A 12 -1.94 7.86 11.14
C VAL A 12 -1.36 7.05 9.99
N LEU A 13 -0.05 6.78 10.02
CA LEU A 13 0.61 5.98 8.98
C LEU A 13 0.02 4.57 8.86
N GLN A 14 -0.32 3.94 9.99
CA GLN A 14 -0.89 2.60 10.01
C GLN A 14 -2.29 2.58 9.37
N VAL A 15 -3.16 3.55 9.69
CA VAL A 15 -4.49 3.65 9.08
C VAL A 15 -4.37 3.76 7.56
N VAL A 16 -3.56 4.70 7.06
CA VAL A 16 -3.39 4.94 5.62
C VAL A 16 -2.76 3.75 4.89
N LYS A 17 -1.92 2.95 5.56
CA LYS A 17 -1.33 1.72 5.00
C LYS A 17 -2.29 0.53 4.98
N LEU A 18 -3.33 0.55 5.81
CA LEU A 18 -4.35 -0.49 5.84
C LEU A 18 -5.53 -0.17 4.92
N SER A 19 -5.73 1.11 4.57
CA SER A 19 -6.72 1.55 3.59
C SER A 19 -6.44 0.97 2.21
N THR A 20 -7.50 0.49 1.55
CA THR A 20 -7.44 -0.03 0.17
C THR A 20 -7.66 1.06 -0.87
N GLU A 21 -8.32 2.14 -0.49
CA GLU A 21 -8.62 3.30 -1.34
C GLU A 21 -7.89 4.55 -0.83
N PRO A 22 -7.70 5.58 -1.68
CA PRO A 22 -7.21 6.87 -1.23
C PRO A 22 -8.09 7.46 -0.12
N VAL A 23 -7.46 7.88 0.97
CA VAL A 23 -8.15 8.43 2.14
C VAL A 23 -7.85 9.90 2.33
N ALA A 24 -8.87 10.66 2.74
CA ALA A 24 -8.73 12.02 3.19
C ALA A 24 -8.44 12.09 4.69
N SER A 25 -8.22 13.30 5.20
CA SER A 25 -7.92 13.53 6.62
C SER A 25 -9.07 13.13 7.55
N GLU A 26 -10.30 13.26 7.05
CA GLU A 26 -11.57 12.96 7.69
C GLU A 26 -11.71 11.46 7.90
N ASP A 27 -11.45 10.66 6.87
CA ASP A 27 -11.53 9.19 6.91
C ASP A 27 -10.56 8.62 7.96
N VAL A 28 -9.34 9.17 7.99
CA VAL A 28 -8.33 8.75 8.96
C VAL A 28 -8.68 9.19 10.38
N ALA A 29 -9.31 10.36 10.55
CA ALA A 29 -9.72 10.87 11.86
C ALA A 29 -10.80 10.01 12.52
N VAL A 30 -11.70 9.38 11.75
CA VAL A 30 -12.71 8.44 12.27
C VAL A 30 -12.05 7.29 13.05
N HIS A 31 -10.89 6.82 12.60
CA HIS A 31 -10.14 5.75 13.26
C HIS A 31 -9.29 6.22 14.45
N LEU A 32 -9.17 7.54 14.66
CA LEU A 32 -8.30 8.15 15.67
C LEU A 32 -9.06 9.23 16.47
N PRO A 33 -10.11 8.87 17.24
CA PRO A 33 -11.04 9.83 17.86
C PRO A 33 -10.38 10.78 18.88
N ARG A 34 -9.17 10.45 19.37
CA ARG A 34 -8.38 11.29 20.29
C ARG A 34 -7.43 12.25 19.56
N VAL A 35 -7.43 12.25 18.23
CA VAL A 35 -6.54 13.08 17.39
C VAL A 35 -7.41 13.97 16.54
N SER A 36 -7.21 15.29 16.63
CA SER A 36 -7.98 16.24 15.83
C SER A 36 -7.68 16.07 14.34
N ARG A 37 -8.69 16.32 13.48
CA ARG A 37 -8.54 16.31 12.02
C ARG A 37 -7.37 17.15 11.53
N ALA A 38 -7.17 18.35 12.09
CA ALA A 38 -6.04 19.20 11.77
C ALA A 38 -4.67 18.55 12.09
N THR A 39 -4.60 17.75 13.14
CA THR A 39 -3.38 17.01 13.51
C THR A 39 -3.16 15.81 12.60
N VAL A 40 -4.23 15.10 12.22
CA VAL A 40 -4.18 14.03 11.21
C VAL A 40 -3.67 14.58 9.89
N PHE A 41 -4.24 15.69 9.39
CA PHE A 41 -3.81 16.35 8.16
C PHE A 41 -2.32 16.71 8.18
N ARG A 42 -1.84 17.37 9.25
CA ARG A 42 -0.40 17.68 9.40
C ARG A 42 0.48 16.44 9.38
N HIS A 43 0.02 15.33 9.97
CA HIS A 43 0.77 14.09 9.91
C HIS A 43 0.78 13.48 8.50
N LEU A 44 -0.35 13.47 7.79
CA LEU A 44 -0.43 13.02 6.40
C LEU A 44 0.52 13.83 5.51
N ASP A 45 0.49 15.15 5.62
CA ASP A 45 1.35 16.06 4.86
C ASP A 45 2.85 15.79 5.15
N GLN A 46 3.21 15.62 6.42
CA GLN A 46 4.58 15.27 6.83
C GLN A 46 5.01 13.84 6.46
N LEU A 47 4.07 12.92 6.25
CA LEU A 47 4.36 11.56 5.79
C LEU A 47 4.56 11.58 4.27
N ALA A 48 3.72 12.31 3.54
CA ALA A 48 3.81 12.51 2.09
C ALA A 48 5.10 13.24 1.71
N ALA A 49 5.44 14.34 2.39
CA ALA A 49 6.68 15.08 2.19
C ALA A 49 7.95 14.24 2.46
N ARG A 50 7.84 13.13 3.21
CA ARG A 50 8.93 12.18 3.46
C ARG A 50 8.88 10.93 2.57
N GLY A 51 7.92 10.86 1.64
CA GLY A 51 7.71 9.70 0.78
C GLY A 51 7.23 8.44 1.51
N GLU A 52 6.71 8.56 2.73
CA GLU A 52 6.22 7.42 3.52
C GLU A 52 4.81 6.96 3.08
N ILE A 53 4.07 7.87 2.42
CA ILE A 53 2.77 7.69 1.76
C ILE A 53 2.77 8.56 0.48
N ALA A 54 1.83 8.36 -0.43
CA ALA A 54 1.67 9.19 -1.62
C ALA A 54 0.39 10.01 -1.54
N GLU A 55 0.45 11.27 -1.99
CA GLU A 55 -0.75 12.07 -2.28
C GLU A 55 -1.24 11.75 -3.69
N VAL A 56 -2.56 11.67 -3.87
CA VAL A 56 -3.18 11.44 -5.18
C VAL A 56 -3.99 12.66 -5.61
N PRO A 57 -3.97 13.01 -6.92
CA PRO A 57 -4.84 14.05 -7.45
C PRO A 57 -6.31 13.73 -7.21
N SER A 58 -7.10 14.77 -6.98
CA SER A 58 -8.56 14.65 -6.90
C SER A 58 -9.23 15.87 -7.50
N ASP A 59 -10.29 15.64 -8.27
CA ASP A 59 -10.99 16.67 -9.05
C ASP A 59 -11.87 17.59 -8.18
N ASP A 60 -12.14 17.18 -6.94
CA ASP A 60 -12.92 17.93 -5.94
C ASP A 60 -12.07 18.89 -5.08
N GLY A 61 -10.77 19.00 -5.36
CA GLY A 61 -9.83 19.82 -4.59
C GLY A 61 -9.49 19.24 -3.21
N MET A 62 -10.00 18.06 -2.87
CA MET A 62 -9.72 17.38 -1.61
C MET A 62 -8.43 16.55 -1.71
N ARG A 63 -7.49 16.81 -0.80
CA ARG A 63 -6.23 16.05 -0.74
C ARG A 63 -6.48 14.64 -0.21
N ARG A 64 -6.18 13.62 -1.02
CA ARG A 64 -6.27 12.21 -0.65
C ARG A 64 -4.90 11.56 -0.64
N TYR A 65 -4.73 10.56 0.22
CA TYR A 65 -3.45 9.90 0.47
C TYR A 65 -3.58 8.39 0.39
N ILE A 66 -2.52 7.71 -0.06
CA ILE A 66 -2.44 6.25 -0.11
C ILE A 66 -1.13 5.77 0.53
N GLY A 67 -1.21 4.71 1.34
CA GLY A 67 -0.12 4.31 2.26
C GLY A 67 1.13 3.79 1.57
N SER A 68 0.98 3.38 0.33
CA SER A 68 2.00 3.33 -0.70
C SER A 68 1.26 2.95 -1.99
N PRO A 69 1.75 3.33 -3.18
CA PRO A 69 1.27 2.78 -4.44
C PRO A 69 1.64 1.28 -4.48
N TRP A 70 0.94 0.46 -3.69
CA TRP A 70 1.19 -0.96 -3.64
C TRP A 70 0.60 -1.58 -4.90
N HIS A 71 1.49 -1.95 -5.81
CA HIS A 71 1.30 -3.12 -6.65
C HIS A 71 1.18 -4.33 -5.72
N GLY A 72 -0.01 -4.53 -5.15
CA GLY A 72 -0.29 -5.63 -4.25
C GLY A 72 -0.07 -6.93 -5.00
N ALA A 73 1.08 -7.57 -4.80
CA ALA A 73 1.34 -8.80 -5.50
C ALA A 73 0.50 -9.92 -4.89
N THR A 74 -0.11 -10.73 -5.76
CA THR A 74 -0.90 -11.89 -5.35
C THR A 74 -0.18 -13.15 -5.79
N PHE A 75 -0.32 -14.22 -5.00
CA PHE A 75 0.07 -15.55 -5.40
C PHE A 75 -1.16 -16.46 -5.46
N THR A 76 -1.31 -17.21 -6.54
CA THR A 76 -2.39 -18.19 -6.73
C THR A 76 -1.83 -19.60 -6.94
N CYS A 77 -2.29 -20.54 -6.11
CA CYS A 77 -1.95 -21.96 -6.25
C CYS A 77 -2.78 -22.61 -7.37
N GLN A 78 -2.15 -23.18 -8.39
CA GLN A 78 -2.83 -23.84 -9.51
C GLN A 78 -3.50 -25.17 -9.13
N ARG A 79 -3.06 -25.84 -8.07
CA ARG A 79 -3.63 -27.14 -7.65
C ARG A 79 -4.80 -27.02 -6.68
N CYS A 80 -4.76 -26.07 -5.76
CA CYS A 80 -5.79 -25.95 -4.71
C CYS A 80 -6.51 -24.61 -4.72
N GLY A 81 -6.23 -23.74 -5.70
CA GLY A 81 -6.86 -22.42 -5.82
C GLY A 81 -6.49 -21.40 -4.74
N ARG A 82 -5.67 -21.77 -3.75
CA ARG A 82 -5.34 -20.86 -2.63
C ARG A 82 -4.68 -19.58 -3.14
N VAL A 83 -5.32 -18.45 -2.83
CA VAL A 83 -4.79 -17.10 -3.09
C VAL A 83 -4.20 -16.54 -1.80
N ARG A 84 -3.03 -15.90 -1.87
CA ARG A 84 -2.47 -15.12 -0.77
C ARG A 84 -1.87 -13.82 -1.28
N ARG A 85 -1.99 -12.77 -0.48
CA ARG A 85 -1.26 -11.51 -0.73
C ARG A 85 0.21 -11.74 -0.39
N LEU A 86 1.10 -11.34 -1.29
CA LEU A 86 2.54 -11.33 -1.05
C LEU A 86 2.86 -10.06 -0.27
N ALA A 87 3.12 -10.19 1.02
CA ALA A 87 3.59 -9.10 1.84
C ALA A 87 5.12 -9.07 1.81
N GLY A 88 5.71 -7.95 1.38
CA GLY A 88 7.15 -7.73 1.39
C GLY A 88 7.51 -6.31 0.97
N ARG A 89 8.45 -5.68 1.67
CA ARG A 89 8.96 -4.33 1.38
C ARG A 89 9.70 -4.23 0.03
N THR A 90 9.93 -5.36 -0.61
CA THR A 90 10.79 -5.56 -1.79
C THR A 90 10.17 -6.61 -2.70
N LEU A 91 8.89 -6.48 -3.02
CA LEU A 91 8.48 -6.92 -4.36
C LEU A 91 9.29 -6.02 -5.30
N PRO A 92 10.15 -6.56 -6.18
CA PRO A 92 10.90 -5.72 -7.10
C PRO A 92 9.90 -4.80 -7.77
N SER A 93 10.12 -3.50 -7.66
CA SER A 93 9.47 -2.50 -8.51
C SER A 93 10.01 -2.65 -9.94
N TYR A 94 10.05 -3.89 -10.45
CA TYR A 94 10.69 -4.25 -11.72
C TYR A 94 10.03 -3.52 -12.88
N VAL A 95 8.80 -3.07 -12.67
CA VAL A 95 8.14 -2.12 -13.54
C VAL A 95 8.69 -0.71 -13.28
N ASP A 96 9.88 -0.43 -13.80
CA ASP A 96 10.39 0.94 -13.90
C ASP A 96 9.44 1.72 -14.83
N ARG A 97 9.06 2.95 -14.45
CA ARG A 97 8.24 3.82 -15.32
C ARG A 97 8.86 3.99 -16.71
N LYS A 98 10.20 3.93 -16.80
CA LYS A 98 10.93 3.98 -18.07
C LYS A 98 10.58 2.84 -19.04
N MET A 99 10.07 1.71 -18.55
CA MET A 99 9.62 0.60 -19.40
C MET A 99 8.39 0.92 -20.25
N PHE A 100 7.64 1.96 -19.89
CA PHE A 100 6.40 2.35 -20.59
C PHE A 100 6.58 3.50 -21.59
N GLY A 101 7.80 4.05 -21.72
CA GLY A 101 8.04 5.20 -22.60
C GLY A 101 7.06 6.35 -22.31
N ASP A 102 6.31 6.77 -23.34
CA ASP A 102 5.36 7.87 -23.28
C ASP A 102 3.92 7.45 -22.89
N GLN A 103 3.71 6.18 -22.53
CA GLN A 103 2.38 5.65 -22.25
C GLN A 103 1.87 6.10 -20.88
N LEU A 104 0.61 6.51 -20.82
CA LEU A 104 -0.08 6.85 -19.57
C LEU A 104 -0.56 5.56 -18.87
N ILE A 105 0.04 5.25 -17.72
CA ILE A 105 -0.29 4.06 -16.93
C ILE A 105 -1.18 4.45 -15.76
N PHE A 106 -2.42 3.95 -15.77
CA PHE A 106 -3.38 4.17 -14.68
C PHE A 106 -3.22 3.14 -13.56
N THR A 107 -2.89 1.88 -13.89
CA THR A 107 -2.73 0.80 -12.91
C THR A 107 -1.65 -0.19 -13.33
N SER A 108 -1.00 -0.80 -12.35
CA SER A 108 -0.18 -2.00 -12.57
C SER A 108 -0.26 -2.92 -11.36
N SER A 109 -0.23 -4.22 -11.60
CA SER A 109 -0.33 -5.23 -10.55
C SER A 109 0.55 -6.44 -10.86
N LEU A 110 1.06 -7.09 -9.82
CA LEU A 110 1.89 -8.29 -9.96
C LEU A 110 1.10 -9.52 -9.54
N ARG A 111 1.12 -10.57 -10.36
CA ARG A 111 0.48 -11.85 -10.05
C ARG A 111 1.48 -12.98 -10.27
N ALA A 112 1.71 -13.76 -9.23
CA ALA A 112 2.49 -14.99 -9.27
C ALA A 112 1.56 -16.20 -9.28
N THR A 113 1.87 -17.21 -10.08
CA THR A 113 1.13 -18.47 -10.16
C THR A 113 2.07 -19.65 -9.94
N GLY A 114 1.60 -20.70 -9.26
CA GLY A 114 2.44 -21.88 -9.00
C GLY A 114 1.80 -22.86 -8.02
N LEU A 115 2.61 -23.58 -7.24
CA LEU A 115 2.11 -24.49 -6.20
C LEU A 115 2.41 -23.93 -4.81
N CYS A 116 1.41 -23.92 -3.93
CA CYS A 116 1.65 -23.62 -2.52
C CYS A 116 2.51 -24.73 -1.88
N ALA A 117 3.19 -24.43 -0.76
CA ALA A 117 4.04 -25.39 -0.06
C ALA A 117 3.34 -26.75 0.21
N GLY A 118 2.06 -26.74 0.57
CA GLY A 118 1.28 -27.97 0.76
C GLY A 118 1.06 -28.77 -0.53
N CYS A 119 0.82 -28.10 -1.65
CA CYS A 119 0.65 -28.76 -2.95
C CYS A 119 1.97 -29.23 -3.57
N ALA A 120 3.06 -28.50 -3.31
CA ALA A 120 4.40 -28.86 -3.75
C ALA A 120 4.91 -30.12 -3.03
N LYS A 121 4.73 -30.22 -1.69
CA LYS A 121 5.09 -31.42 -0.92
C LYS A 121 4.36 -32.67 -1.41
N LYS A 122 3.07 -32.55 -1.78
CA LYS A 122 2.26 -33.64 -2.39
C LYS A 122 2.65 -33.99 -3.83
N ARG A 123 3.71 -33.38 -4.38
CA ARG A 123 4.24 -33.68 -5.72
C ARG A 123 5.55 -34.46 -5.66
N THR A 124 6.30 -34.33 -4.55
CA THR A 124 7.58 -35.04 -4.32
C THR A 124 7.38 -36.46 -3.80
N THR A 125 6.15 -36.89 -3.53
CA THR A 125 5.81 -38.23 -3.01
C THR A 125 5.36 -39.19 -4.13
N LEU A 126 5.91 -39.01 -5.33
CA LEU A 126 5.78 -39.92 -6.47
C LEU A 126 7.18 -40.31 -6.92
#